data_AF-A0A9W6G392-F1
#
_entry.id   AF-A0A9W6G392-F1
#
_cell.length_a   1.000
_cell.length_b   1.000
_cell.length_c   1.000
_cell.angle_alpha   90.00
_cell.angle_beta   90.00
_cell.angle_gamma   90.00
#
_symmetry.space_group_name_H-M   'P 1'
#
loop_
_entity.id
_entity.type
_entity.pdbx_description
1 polymer ?
#
loop_
_entity_poly.entity_id
_entity_poly.type
_entity_poly.pdbx_seq_one_letter_code
_entity_poly.pdbx_strand_id
1 'polypeptide(L)'
;MIQPSGTGDLQQVIVSQDLNTDGAIDNVHTVPALVSGVCANGFISCTAGSWSNCKYYTWAADADGRVTEAPASITDLGGCYCINSSCGSNLVWVNSAIVLKDIGGGIVNAVHTSNTQFTITNVATDITTITYYGQVTTQTNNAAASVSAFASSPTVSTLSGYYNNWPQLTAARDSTAISQSSDPSSLYYLISNSGAARNAQGKASSCTIDRVGRIDTTVKSFNDSGNSSLCTDHLVYMRVHKVDDLTYKLEYLDTGPGGPGAAHNNCGGSPGGDGWHVVKTVTVSTPDPAKLGQLMSATFNMNNMSGGGCNSASASVDGIINGFDTSVQTGIVCPAKGAQGVSFDWSYFFDFKEDTYTEGVEDKCAALANDPDCRLKEEDIDGVVTYQNFNPTGFNPLPSCKNFTGQVGTNKICRDWWHKKRTYVCGSTQYDFSDVATRFGQVVSSASDNTSNLTFQDPRLGPTGWTIANGSINLPQRDPASECEVACKTRIAKTDTQVTTTGTVNDMRVPAQSYDIFYKTCINNSCPADPGEEIVIDCQCINEFAEAATVIQTLRLAGKDNICSSGQKQPMQSR
;
A
#
# COMPACT_ATOMS: atom_id res chain seq x y z
N MET A 1 -25.88 48.40 -28.69
CA MET A 1 -26.36 49.78 -28.95
C MET A 1 -27.39 49.76 -30.07
N ILE A 2 -28.44 50.58 -29.98
CA ILE A 2 -29.40 50.83 -31.07
C ILE A 2 -29.51 52.33 -31.37
N GLN A 3 -29.82 52.66 -32.62
CA GLN A 3 -30.12 54.03 -33.04
C GLN A 3 -31.35 54.03 -33.95
N PRO A 4 -32.48 54.63 -33.54
CA PRO A 4 -33.66 54.80 -34.38
C PRO A 4 -33.45 55.87 -35.45
N SER A 5 -34.09 55.72 -36.60
CA SER A 5 -34.17 56.71 -37.67
C SER A 5 -35.44 57.56 -37.55
N GLY A 6 -35.59 58.55 -38.44
CA GLY A 6 -36.83 59.34 -38.56
C GLY A 6 -38.06 58.53 -39.00
N THR A 7 -37.88 57.32 -39.55
CA THR A 7 -38.97 56.39 -39.90
C THR A 7 -39.33 55.43 -38.78
N GLY A 8 -38.65 55.52 -37.63
CA GLY A 8 -38.85 54.63 -36.47
C GLY A 8 -38.15 53.28 -36.59
N ASP A 9 -37.59 52.92 -37.76
CA ASP A 9 -36.72 51.75 -37.91
C ASP A 9 -35.38 51.97 -37.16
N LEU A 10 -34.74 50.90 -36.70
CA LEU A 10 -33.36 51.02 -36.20
C LEU A 10 -32.42 51.11 -37.41
N GLN A 11 -31.81 52.28 -37.60
CA GLN A 11 -30.77 52.48 -38.62
C GLN A 11 -29.44 51.85 -38.23
N GLN A 12 -29.22 51.64 -36.93
CA GLN A 12 -28.01 51.03 -36.44
C GLN A 12 -28.33 50.11 -35.27
N VAL A 13 -27.81 48.89 -35.35
CA VAL A 13 -27.74 47.94 -34.24
C VAL A 13 -26.31 47.43 -34.19
N ILE A 14 -25.61 47.73 -33.11
CA ILE A 14 -24.21 47.34 -32.89
C ILE A 14 -24.14 46.41 -31.69
N VAL A 15 -23.49 45.27 -31.88
CA VAL A 15 -23.20 44.27 -30.86
C VAL A 15 -21.70 44.24 -30.65
N SER A 16 -21.24 44.63 -29.47
CA SER A 16 -19.84 44.55 -29.06
C SER A 16 -19.68 43.40 -28.07
N GLN A 17 -18.68 42.55 -28.27
CA GLN A 17 -18.42 41.37 -27.45
C GLN A 17 -16.96 41.36 -26.97
N ASP A 18 -16.79 41.20 -25.67
CA ASP A 18 -15.58 40.73 -25.01
C ASP A 18 -15.72 39.21 -24.85
N LEU A 19 -15.04 38.43 -25.68
CA LEU A 19 -15.19 36.98 -25.78
C LEU A 19 -14.30 36.26 -24.75
N ASN A 20 -13.23 36.90 -24.30
CA ASN A 20 -12.29 36.30 -23.36
C ASN A 20 -12.47 36.83 -21.91
N THR A 21 -13.35 37.81 -21.70
CA THR A 21 -13.64 38.47 -20.42
C THR A 21 -12.43 39.15 -19.77
N ASP A 22 -11.50 39.68 -20.59
CA ASP A 22 -10.33 40.41 -20.13
C ASP A 22 -10.57 41.93 -19.96
N GLY A 23 -11.76 42.41 -20.33
CA GLY A 23 -12.15 43.82 -20.28
C GLY A 23 -11.90 44.59 -21.57
N ALA A 24 -11.37 43.96 -22.62
CA ALA A 24 -11.23 44.51 -23.96
C ALA A 24 -12.26 43.89 -24.94
N ILE A 25 -12.73 44.70 -25.90
CA ILE A 25 -13.68 44.21 -26.91
C ILE A 25 -12.93 43.46 -28.01
N ASP A 26 -13.22 42.17 -28.16
CA ASP A 26 -12.66 41.29 -29.18
C ASP A 26 -13.42 41.35 -30.51
N ASN A 27 -14.74 41.59 -30.46
CA ASN A 27 -15.61 41.54 -31.65
C ASN A 27 -16.64 42.68 -31.65
N VAL A 28 -16.88 43.26 -32.83
CA VAL A 28 -17.94 44.24 -33.06
C VAL A 28 -18.72 43.86 -34.32
N HIS A 29 -19.98 43.48 -34.14
CA HIS A 29 -20.89 43.16 -35.24
C HIS A 29 -21.91 44.28 -35.42
N THR A 30 -22.01 44.81 -36.65
CA THR A 30 -23.04 45.79 -37.03
C THR A 30 -24.02 45.14 -37.97
N VAL A 31 -25.30 45.16 -37.59
CA VAL A 31 -26.37 44.57 -38.40
C VAL A 31 -26.43 45.28 -39.76
N PRO A 32 -26.32 44.56 -40.89
CA PRO A 32 -26.19 45.17 -42.21
C PRO A 32 -27.54 45.61 -42.83
N ALA A 33 -28.61 45.62 -42.03
CA ALA A 33 -29.96 45.92 -42.47
C ALA A 33 -30.70 46.82 -41.47
N LEU A 34 -31.66 47.60 -41.97
CA LEU A 34 -32.58 48.37 -41.13
C LEU A 34 -33.47 47.40 -40.35
N VAL A 35 -33.67 47.64 -39.06
CA VAL A 35 -34.57 46.81 -38.25
C VAL A 35 -35.92 47.49 -38.15
N SER A 36 -36.92 46.93 -38.83
CA SER A 36 -38.31 47.41 -38.86
C SER A 36 -39.16 46.74 -37.79
N GLY A 37 -38.80 45.51 -37.40
CA GLY A 37 -39.47 44.74 -36.35
C GLY A 37 -38.50 43.91 -35.54
N VAL A 38 -38.85 43.67 -34.27
CA VAL A 38 -38.05 42.90 -33.30
C VAL A 38 -38.79 41.64 -32.91
N CYS A 39 -38.07 40.54 -32.79
CA CYS A 39 -38.58 39.23 -32.39
C CYS A 39 -37.74 38.66 -31.26
N ALA A 40 -38.26 37.68 -30.53
CA ALA A 40 -37.58 37.07 -29.38
C ALA A 40 -36.24 36.40 -29.75
N ASN A 41 -36.09 35.94 -31.00
CA ASN A 41 -34.92 35.23 -31.50
C ASN A 41 -34.33 35.85 -32.79
N GLY A 42 -34.75 37.06 -33.18
CA GLY A 42 -34.37 37.63 -34.45
C GLY A 42 -34.95 39.02 -34.74
N PHE A 43 -34.94 39.41 -36.00
CA PHE A 43 -35.46 40.70 -36.44
C PHE A 43 -36.05 40.65 -37.85
N ILE A 44 -36.87 41.67 -38.16
CA ILE A 44 -37.51 41.85 -39.46
C ILE A 44 -37.00 43.14 -40.08
N SER A 45 -36.60 43.09 -41.34
CA SER A 45 -36.18 44.24 -42.13
C SER A 45 -37.15 44.47 -43.28
N CYS A 46 -37.87 45.58 -43.28
CA CYS A 46 -38.83 45.95 -44.31
C CYS A 46 -38.36 47.20 -45.07
N THR A 47 -39.16 47.65 -46.03
CA THR A 47 -38.96 48.98 -46.62
C THR A 47 -39.10 50.04 -45.52
N ALA A 48 -38.18 51.02 -45.46
CA ALA A 48 -38.13 52.00 -44.38
C ALA A 48 -39.48 52.69 -44.13
N GLY A 49 -39.94 52.69 -42.89
CA GLY A 49 -41.21 53.28 -42.45
C GLY A 49 -42.48 52.52 -42.84
N SER A 50 -42.38 51.36 -43.49
CA SER A 50 -43.51 50.52 -43.90
C SER A 50 -43.42 49.09 -43.33
N TRP A 51 -44.50 48.33 -43.48
CA TRP A 51 -44.54 46.88 -43.21
C TRP A 51 -44.65 46.06 -44.50
N SER A 52 -43.88 46.44 -45.54
CA SER A 52 -43.90 45.81 -46.86
C SER A 52 -42.51 45.41 -47.36
N ASN A 53 -42.45 44.37 -48.20
CA ASN A 53 -41.23 43.76 -48.75
C ASN A 53 -40.22 43.32 -47.67
N CYS A 54 -40.74 42.64 -46.64
CA CYS A 54 -39.96 42.27 -45.46
C CYS A 54 -39.07 41.04 -45.68
N LYS A 55 -37.88 41.07 -45.07
CA LYS A 55 -36.93 39.97 -44.92
C LYS A 55 -36.79 39.61 -43.45
N TYR A 56 -36.58 38.34 -43.16
CA TYR A 56 -36.59 37.78 -41.81
C TYR A 56 -35.22 37.20 -41.49
N TYR A 57 -34.74 37.45 -40.26
CA TYR A 57 -33.42 37.02 -39.82
C TYR A 57 -33.48 36.49 -38.39
N THR A 58 -32.84 35.35 -38.12
CA THR A 58 -32.57 34.88 -36.77
C THR A 58 -31.17 35.29 -36.33
N TRP A 59 -30.99 35.49 -35.02
CA TRP A 59 -29.67 35.62 -34.44
C TRP A 59 -28.97 34.26 -34.43
N ALA A 60 -27.69 34.25 -34.81
CA ALA A 60 -26.83 33.09 -34.79
C ALA A 60 -25.47 33.47 -34.20
N ALA A 61 -24.65 32.46 -33.87
CA ALA A 61 -23.29 32.67 -33.42
C ALA A 61 -22.36 31.56 -33.92
N ASP A 62 -21.09 31.90 -34.18
CA ASP A 62 -20.08 30.93 -34.57
C ASP A 62 -19.62 30.06 -33.37
N ALA A 63 -18.70 29.12 -33.62
CA ALA A 63 -18.16 28.22 -32.58
C ALA A 63 -17.43 28.96 -31.45
N ASP A 64 -16.93 30.18 -31.71
CA ASP A 64 -16.28 31.03 -30.72
C ASP A 64 -17.29 31.94 -29.99
N GLY A 65 -18.57 31.91 -30.38
CA GLY A 65 -19.63 32.75 -29.81
C GLY A 65 -19.75 34.13 -30.46
N ARG A 66 -19.15 34.37 -31.64
CA ARG A 66 -19.29 35.66 -32.37
C ARG A 66 -20.67 35.76 -32.99
N VAL A 67 -21.35 36.87 -32.72
CA VAL A 67 -22.72 37.12 -33.19
C VAL A 67 -22.76 37.37 -34.70
N THR A 68 -23.76 36.77 -35.33
CA THR A 68 -24.13 36.95 -36.74
C THR A 68 -25.65 36.80 -36.88
N GLU A 69 -26.16 37.03 -38.08
CA GLU A 69 -27.54 36.79 -38.47
C GLU A 69 -27.63 35.72 -39.58
N ALA A 70 -28.71 34.96 -39.59
CA ALA A 70 -29.02 33.99 -40.64
C ALA A 70 -30.38 34.29 -41.27
N PRO A 71 -30.54 34.17 -42.61
CA PRO A 71 -31.84 34.28 -43.24
C PRO A 71 -32.84 33.25 -42.67
N ALA A 72 -34.06 33.68 -42.43
CA ALA A 72 -35.11 32.87 -41.82
C ALA A 72 -36.46 33.02 -42.54
N SER A 73 -37.42 32.18 -42.17
CA SER A 73 -38.85 32.38 -42.45
C SER A 73 -39.52 33.10 -41.29
N ILE A 74 -40.65 33.76 -41.54
CA ILE A 74 -41.48 34.35 -40.47
C ILE A 74 -41.95 33.30 -39.45
N THR A 75 -42.09 32.04 -39.86
CA THR A 75 -42.46 30.92 -38.98
C THR A 75 -41.35 30.52 -38.01
N ASP A 76 -40.11 30.88 -38.30
CA ASP A 76 -38.95 30.55 -37.47
C ASP A 76 -38.73 31.62 -36.39
N LEU A 77 -39.48 32.74 -36.45
CA LEU A 77 -39.38 33.86 -35.54
C LEU A 77 -40.49 33.82 -34.48
N GLY A 78 -40.12 34.02 -33.22
CA GLY A 78 -41.03 34.03 -32.09
C GLY A 78 -41.43 35.44 -31.68
N GLY A 79 -42.74 35.70 -31.54
CA GLY A 79 -43.26 36.88 -30.84
C GLY A 79 -42.87 38.24 -31.46
N CYS A 80 -42.83 38.32 -32.80
CA CYS A 80 -42.42 39.52 -33.49
C CYS A 80 -43.40 40.69 -33.34
N TYR A 81 -42.87 41.90 -33.21
CA TYR A 81 -43.64 43.14 -33.26
C TYR A 81 -42.95 44.20 -34.11
N CYS A 82 -43.76 45.14 -34.57
CA CYS A 82 -43.34 46.26 -35.41
C CYS A 82 -42.91 47.45 -34.55
N ILE A 83 -41.81 48.09 -34.93
CA ILE A 83 -41.25 49.25 -34.21
C ILE A 83 -41.20 50.53 -35.04
N ASN A 84 -41.51 50.45 -36.34
CA ASN A 84 -41.43 51.59 -37.24
C ASN A 84 -42.75 52.37 -37.37
N SER A 85 -42.72 53.45 -38.15
CA SER A 85 -43.84 54.37 -38.36
C SER A 85 -45.10 53.72 -38.91
N SER A 86 -45.02 52.53 -39.51
CA SER A 86 -46.18 51.79 -40.00
C SER A 86 -47.13 51.36 -38.87
N CYS A 87 -46.64 51.30 -37.63
CA CYS A 87 -47.38 50.76 -36.49
C CYS A 87 -47.52 51.75 -35.33
N GLY A 88 -46.87 52.92 -35.44
CA GLY A 88 -46.97 53.99 -34.46
C GLY A 88 -45.79 54.96 -34.52
N SER A 89 -45.90 56.09 -33.83
CA SER A 89 -44.85 57.10 -33.76
C SER A 89 -44.02 56.93 -32.48
N ASN A 90 -42.71 57.21 -32.57
CA ASN A 90 -41.81 57.23 -31.40
C ASN A 90 -41.71 55.90 -30.61
N LEU A 91 -42.07 54.78 -31.24
CA LEU A 91 -42.21 53.48 -30.56
C LEU A 91 -40.92 53.01 -29.89
N VAL A 92 -39.77 53.17 -30.56
CA VAL A 92 -38.48 52.76 -29.98
C VAL A 92 -38.09 53.63 -28.80
N TRP A 93 -38.31 54.95 -28.84
CA TRP A 93 -37.93 55.84 -27.74
C TRP A 93 -38.78 55.63 -26.50
N VAL A 94 -40.07 55.32 -26.68
CA VAL A 94 -40.99 55.04 -25.58
C VAL A 94 -40.77 53.65 -24.99
N ASN A 95 -40.38 52.67 -25.82
CA ASN A 95 -40.27 51.27 -25.43
C ASN A 95 -38.84 50.74 -25.50
N SER A 96 -37.83 51.61 -25.37
CA SER A 96 -36.43 51.25 -25.65
C SER A 96 -35.93 50.11 -24.78
N ALA A 97 -36.35 50.05 -23.52
CA ALA A 97 -36.00 48.96 -22.61
C ALA A 97 -36.52 47.59 -23.10
N ILE A 98 -37.73 47.55 -23.69
CA ILE A 98 -38.33 46.32 -24.23
C ILE A 98 -37.62 45.93 -25.53
N VAL A 99 -37.48 46.89 -26.45
CA VAL A 99 -36.78 46.71 -27.73
C VAL A 99 -35.36 46.19 -27.52
N LEU A 100 -34.61 46.80 -26.60
CA LEU A 100 -33.26 46.38 -26.27
C LEU A 100 -33.22 45.01 -25.59
N LYS A 101 -34.16 44.70 -24.70
CA LYS A 101 -34.23 43.41 -24.03
C LYS A 101 -34.52 42.27 -24.99
N ASP A 102 -35.39 42.48 -25.97
CA ASP A 102 -35.74 41.43 -26.94
C ASP A 102 -34.62 41.20 -27.95
N ILE A 103 -34.00 42.28 -28.45
CA ILE A 103 -32.79 42.18 -29.29
C ILE A 103 -31.66 41.48 -28.52
N GLY A 104 -31.37 41.97 -27.31
CA GLY A 104 -30.29 41.42 -26.48
C GLY A 104 -30.55 39.98 -26.05
N GLY A 105 -31.79 39.62 -25.71
CA GLY A 105 -32.18 38.27 -25.33
C GLY A 105 -32.01 37.27 -26.47
N GLY A 106 -32.43 37.64 -27.69
CA GLY A 106 -32.23 36.82 -28.88
C GLY A 106 -30.76 36.58 -29.21
N ILE A 107 -29.94 37.62 -29.09
CA ILE A 107 -28.48 37.55 -29.30
C ILE A 107 -27.81 36.65 -28.26
N VAL A 108 -28.10 36.86 -26.96
CA VAL A 108 -27.52 36.05 -25.88
C VAL A 108 -27.92 34.59 -26.02
N ASN A 109 -29.16 34.31 -26.42
CA ASN A 109 -29.62 32.95 -26.67
C ASN A 109 -28.83 32.28 -27.81
N ALA A 110 -28.57 33.01 -28.91
CA ALA A 110 -27.75 32.51 -30.01
C ALA A 110 -26.32 32.18 -29.55
N VAL A 111 -25.69 33.07 -28.77
CA VAL A 111 -24.34 32.86 -28.21
C VAL A 111 -24.30 31.68 -27.24
N HIS A 112 -25.26 31.57 -26.32
CA HIS A 112 -25.33 30.42 -25.40
C HIS A 112 -25.54 29.09 -26.11
N THR A 113 -26.24 29.09 -27.24
CA THR A 113 -26.48 27.89 -28.03
C THR A 113 -25.21 27.42 -28.74
N SER A 114 -24.36 28.35 -29.21
CA SER A 114 -23.09 28.00 -29.89
C SER A 114 -21.93 27.80 -28.92
N ASN A 115 -21.92 28.50 -27.79
CA ASN A 115 -20.90 28.40 -26.75
C ASN A 115 -21.54 28.34 -25.35
N THR A 116 -21.61 27.12 -24.80
CA THR A 116 -22.19 26.85 -23.47
C THR A 116 -21.29 27.26 -22.30
N GLN A 117 -20.08 27.75 -22.58
CA GLN A 117 -19.12 28.15 -21.55
C GLN A 117 -19.42 29.55 -20.99
N PHE A 118 -20.25 30.35 -21.66
CA PHE A 118 -20.66 31.67 -21.19
C PHE A 118 -21.90 31.60 -20.29
N THR A 119 -21.87 32.35 -19.19
CA THR A 119 -23.03 32.52 -18.31
C THR A 119 -23.25 34.00 -18.00
N ILE A 120 -24.44 34.52 -18.29
CA ILE A 120 -24.86 35.87 -17.90
C ILE A 120 -25.10 35.93 -16.37
N THR A 121 -24.47 36.89 -15.73
CA THR A 121 -24.54 37.17 -14.29
C THR A 121 -25.30 38.45 -13.97
N ASN A 122 -25.30 39.45 -14.86
CA ASN A 122 -26.05 40.68 -14.67
C ASN A 122 -26.45 41.29 -16.02
N VAL A 123 -27.46 42.16 -16.03
CA VAL A 123 -27.88 42.94 -17.20
C VAL A 123 -28.15 44.37 -16.75
N ALA A 124 -27.57 45.34 -17.44
CA ALA A 124 -27.87 46.76 -17.25
C ALA A 124 -28.38 47.35 -18.56
N THR A 125 -29.40 48.20 -18.49
CA THR A 125 -30.01 48.83 -19.66
C THR A 125 -30.04 50.34 -19.47
N ASP A 126 -29.71 51.06 -20.54
CA ASP A 126 -29.86 52.51 -20.73
C ASP A 126 -30.77 52.75 -21.95
N ILE A 127 -31.05 54.01 -22.31
CA ILE A 127 -32.01 54.39 -23.35
C ILE A 127 -31.68 53.77 -24.72
N THR A 128 -30.41 53.62 -25.07
CA THR A 128 -29.97 53.10 -26.38
C THR A 128 -29.08 51.86 -26.29
N THR A 129 -28.79 51.38 -25.07
CA THR A 129 -27.79 50.34 -24.87
C THR A 129 -28.27 49.35 -23.82
N ILE A 130 -28.06 48.06 -24.11
CA ILE A 130 -28.17 46.99 -23.12
C ILE A 130 -26.81 46.32 -23.01
N THR A 131 -26.37 46.12 -21.77
CA THR A 131 -25.09 45.54 -21.42
C THR A 131 -25.34 44.28 -20.63
N TYR A 132 -24.86 43.16 -21.15
CA TYR A 132 -24.85 41.89 -20.45
C TYR A 132 -23.50 41.72 -19.78
N TYR A 133 -23.50 41.32 -18.51
CA TYR A 133 -22.31 40.97 -17.75
C TYR A 133 -22.32 39.46 -17.58
N GLY A 134 -21.17 38.82 -17.74
CA GLY A 134 -21.08 37.38 -17.67
C GLY A 134 -19.69 36.90 -17.30
N GLN A 135 -19.56 35.59 -17.13
CA GLN A 135 -18.29 34.94 -16.89
C GLN A 135 -18.13 33.74 -17.82
N VAL A 136 -16.90 33.53 -18.30
CA VAL A 136 -16.52 32.28 -18.98
C VAL A 136 -16.24 31.23 -17.91
N THR A 137 -17.10 30.22 -17.82
CA THR A 137 -17.03 29.14 -16.82
C THR A 137 -15.73 28.32 -16.91
N THR A 138 -15.10 28.26 -18.08
CA THR A 138 -13.82 27.58 -18.32
C THR A 138 -12.60 28.44 -18.03
N GLN A 139 -12.73 29.76 -17.99
CA GLN A 139 -11.66 30.72 -17.66
C GLN A 139 -11.83 31.30 -16.25
N THR A 140 -12.44 30.55 -15.34
CA THR A 140 -12.20 30.79 -13.92
C THR A 140 -10.72 30.54 -13.68
N ASN A 141 -9.91 31.60 -13.81
CA ASN A 141 -8.57 31.63 -13.28
C ASN A 141 -8.69 31.46 -11.76
N ASN A 142 -8.72 30.20 -11.36
CA ASN A 142 -8.02 29.72 -10.19
C ASN A 142 -8.31 30.49 -8.89
N ALA A 143 -9.52 30.36 -8.36
CA ALA A 143 -9.64 30.20 -6.88
C ALA A 143 -8.80 28.99 -6.41
N ALA A 144 -8.50 28.06 -7.33
CA ALA A 144 -7.58 26.95 -7.17
C ALA A 144 -6.09 27.35 -7.02
N ALA A 145 -5.64 28.53 -7.46
CA ALA A 145 -4.25 28.97 -7.28
C ALA A 145 -4.04 29.70 -5.95
N SER A 146 -5.10 30.30 -5.38
CA SER A 146 -5.08 30.88 -4.04
C SER A 146 -5.13 29.82 -2.92
N VAL A 147 -5.39 28.56 -3.26
CA VAL A 147 -5.42 27.43 -2.33
C VAL A 147 -4.56 26.32 -2.89
N SER A 148 -3.34 26.14 -2.36
CA SER A 148 -2.33 25.19 -2.85
C SER A 148 -2.85 23.76 -3.07
N ALA A 149 -3.87 23.33 -2.31
CA ALA A 149 -4.52 22.03 -2.46
C ALA A 149 -5.29 21.82 -3.78
N PHE A 150 -5.65 22.90 -4.49
CA PHE A 150 -6.42 22.83 -5.73
C PHE A 150 -5.59 23.17 -6.98
N ALA A 151 -4.33 23.58 -6.83
CA ALA A 151 -3.44 23.93 -7.94
C ALA A 151 -3.18 22.75 -8.91
N SER A 152 -3.42 21.51 -8.48
CA SER A 152 -3.32 20.28 -9.27
C SER A 152 -4.66 19.77 -9.81
N SER A 153 -5.78 20.46 -9.53
CA SER A 153 -7.09 20.04 -10.03
C SER A 153 -7.21 20.31 -11.53
N PRO A 154 -7.70 19.33 -12.32
CA PRO A 154 -7.89 19.51 -13.76
C PRO A 154 -8.89 20.65 -14.01
N THR A 155 -8.64 21.42 -15.07
CA THR A 155 -9.52 22.54 -15.44
C THR A 155 -10.92 22.04 -15.79
N VAL A 156 -11.93 22.92 -15.68
CA VAL A 156 -13.30 22.61 -16.13
C VAL A 156 -13.32 22.17 -17.59
N SER A 157 -12.43 22.73 -18.42
CA SER A 157 -12.23 22.30 -19.82
C SER A 157 -11.75 20.84 -19.90
N THR A 158 -10.77 20.44 -19.10
CA THR A 158 -10.27 19.05 -19.03
C THR A 158 -11.36 18.09 -18.56
N LEU A 159 -12.14 18.49 -17.54
CA LEU A 159 -13.24 17.69 -17.00
C LEU A 159 -14.38 17.52 -18.01
N SER A 160 -14.75 18.57 -18.74
CA SER A 160 -15.77 18.50 -19.81
C SER A 160 -15.33 17.61 -20.98
N GLY A 161 -14.02 17.51 -21.24
CA GLY A 161 -13.48 16.62 -22.27
C GLY A 161 -13.72 15.13 -21.99
N TYR A 162 -13.73 14.72 -20.71
CA TYR A 162 -13.98 13.33 -20.33
C TYR A 162 -15.41 12.86 -20.62
N TYR A 163 -16.38 13.77 -20.60
CA TYR A 163 -17.79 13.44 -20.88
C TYR A 163 -17.97 12.89 -22.31
N ASN A 164 -17.23 13.45 -23.26
CA ASN A 164 -17.30 13.06 -24.67
C ASN A 164 -16.22 12.03 -25.08
N ASN A 165 -15.24 11.73 -24.22
CA ASN A 165 -14.11 10.85 -24.53
C ASN A 165 -13.63 10.04 -23.30
N TRP A 166 -14.36 8.97 -23.01
CA TRP A 166 -14.09 8.07 -21.87
C TRP A 166 -12.66 7.46 -21.86
N PRO A 167 -12.05 7.06 -22.99
CA PRO A 167 -10.65 6.62 -23.01
C PRO A 167 -9.63 7.62 -22.45
N GLN A 168 -9.87 8.93 -22.59
CA GLN A 168 -8.98 9.95 -22.00
C GLN A 168 -9.09 10.01 -20.47
N LEU A 169 -10.23 9.66 -19.90
CA LEU A 169 -10.40 9.51 -18.45
C LEU A 169 -9.55 8.34 -17.93
N THR A 170 -9.53 7.22 -18.66
CA THR A 170 -8.69 6.06 -18.35
C THR A 170 -7.20 6.41 -18.39
N ALA A 171 -6.75 7.13 -19.42
CA ALA A 171 -5.36 7.58 -19.52
C ALA A 171 -4.96 8.56 -18.40
N ALA A 172 -5.87 9.48 -18.02
CA ALA A 172 -5.64 10.41 -16.93
C ALA A 172 -5.57 9.72 -15.56
N ARG A 173 -6.40 8.69 -15.33
CA ARG A 173 -6.32 7.80 -14.16
C ARG A 173 -4.95 7.14 -14.06
N ASP A 174 -4.49 6.52 -15.16
CA ASP A 174 -3.23 5.77 -15.18
C ASP A 174 -2.02 6.70 -14.96
N SER A 175 -2.04 7.88 -15.58
CA SER A 175 -1.03 8.93 -15.32
C SER A 175 -1.04 9.41 -13.87
N THR A 176 -2.20 9.49 -13.22
CA THR A 176 -2.32 9.90 -11.82
C THR A 176 -1.78 8.82 -10.89
N ALA A 177 -2.05 7.54 -11.18
CA ALA A 177 -1.49 6.42 -10.41
C ALA A 177 0.06 6.41 -10.48
N ILE A 178 0.64 6.69 -11.65
CA ILE A 178 2.10 6.80 -11.84
C ILE A 178 2.68 8.02 -11.12
N SER A 179 2.00 9.18 -11.14
CA SER A 179 2.49 10.36 -10.43
C SER A 179 2.43 10.20 -8.91
N GLN A 180 1.35 9.61 -8.41
CA GLN A 180 1.20 9.32 -6.98
C GLN A 180 2.16 8.22 -6.52
N SER A 181 2.49 7.23 -7.35
CA SER A 181 3.49 6.20 -7.01
C SER A 181 4.93 6.70 -7.02
N SER A 182 5.20 7.85 -7.66
CA SER A 182 6.52 8.47 -7.73
C SER A 182 6.71 9.66 -6.78
N ASP A 183 5.64 10.20 -6.18
CA ASP A 183 5.68 11.28 -5.18
C ASP A 183 5.83 10.71 -3.75
N PRO A 184 6.99 10.91 -3.08
CA PRO A 184 7.23 10.39 -1.73
C PRO A 184 6.28 10.89 -0.65
N SER A 185 5.58 12.00 -0.91
CA SER A 185 4.65 12.64 0.02
C SER A 185 3.20 12.21 -0.18
N SER A 186 2.90 11.39 -1.20
CA SER A 186 1.55 10.94 -1.48
C SER A 186 1.10 9.83 -0.53
N LEU A 187 -0.20 9.77 -0.21
CA LEU A 187 -0.79 8.67 0.56
C LEU A 187 -0.58 7.31 -0.11
N TYR A 188 -0.62 7.26 -1.44
CA TYR A 188 -0.35 6.05 -2.21
C TYR A 188 1.10 5.58 -2.01
N TYR A 189 2.07 6.48 -2.10
CA TYR A 189 3.49 6.19 -1.87
C TYR A 189 3.72 5.78 -0.42
N LEU A 190 3.15 6.51 0.55
CA LEU A 190 3.31 6.24 1.98
C LEU A 190 2.73 4.88 2.38
N ILE A 191 1.59 4.47 1.82
CA ILE A 191 0.97 3.17 2.07
C ILE A 191 1.76 2.05 1.38
N SER A 192 2.08 2.20 0.08
CA SER A 192 2.84 1.21 -0.69
C SER A 192 4.28 1.02 -0.19
N ASN A 193 4.88 2.05 0.41
CA ASN A 193 6.22 2.00 1.02
C ASN A 193 6.20 1.86 2.55
N SER A 194 5.04 1.72 3.18
CA SER A 194 4.94 1.56 4.63
C SER A 194 5.68 0.30 5.10
N GLY A 195 6.13 0.30 6.36
CA GLY A 195 6.78 -0.88 6.96
C GLY A 195 5.91 -2.13 6.88
N ALA A 196 4.59 -1.99 7.07
CA ALA A 196 3.63 -3.10 6.93
C ALA A 196 3.53 -3.63 5.49
N ALA A 197 3.52 -2.75 4.48
CA ALA A 197 3.53 -3.12 3.06
C ALA A 197 4.83 -3.82 2.65
N ARG A 198 5.99 -3.30 3.10
CA ARG A 198 7.31 -3.91 2.83
C ARG A 198 7.50 -5.26 3.51
N ASN A 199 6.84 -5.48 4.65
CA ASN A 199 6.89 -6.73 5.40
C ASN A 199 6.05 -7.86 4.76
N ALA A 200 5.17 -7.58 3.79
CA ALA A 200 4.17 -8.54 3.31
C ALA A 200 4.53 -9.31 2.02
N GLN A 201 5.48 -8.85 1.20
CA GLN A 201 5.69 -9.40 -0.16
C GLN A 201 7.14 -9.43 -0.67
N GLY A 202 8.10 -9.87 0.15
CA GLY A 202 9.39 -10.37 -0.37
C GLY A 202 9.33 -11.88 -0.60
N LYS A 203 10.19 -12.41 -1.47
CA LYS A 203 10.34 -13.86 -1.66
C LYS A 203 10.81 -14.46 -0.34
N ALA A 204 9.96 -15.27 0.28
CA ALA A 204 10.35 -16.00 1.48
C ALA A 204 11.40 -17.06 1.10
N SER A 205 12.56 -16.97 1.73
CA SER A 205 13.63 -17.94 1.60
C SER A 205 14.00 -18.45 2.98
N SER A 206 13.92 -19.77 3.17
CA SER A 206 14.32 -20.42 4.42
C SER A 206 15.70 -21.04 4.26
N CYS A 207 16.46 -21.01 5.35
CA CYS A 207 17.80 -21.56 5.44
C CYS A 207 18.02 -22.10 6.86
N THR A 208 19.09 -22.87 7.05
CA THR A 208 19.46 -23.42 8.35
C THR A 208 20.88 -23.05 8.73
N ILE A 209 21.12 -22.99 10.03
CA ILE A 209 22.45 -22.92 10.62
C ILE A 209 22.59 -24.11 11.53
N ASP A 210 23.49 -25.02 11.17
CA ASP A 210 23.65 -26.31 11.84
C ASP A 210 25.01 -26.39 12.49
N ARG A 211 25.05 -26.73 13.78
CA ARG A 211 26.29 -27.09 14.46
C ARG A 211 26.53 -28.57 14.29
N VAL A 212 27.58 -28.92 13.55
CA VAL A 212 27.94 -30.29 13.24
C VAL A 212 29.17 -30.65 14.06
N GLY A 213 28.98 -31.57 15.01
CA GLY A 213 30.05 -32.13 15.81
C GLY A 213 30.46 -33.52 15.32
N ARG A 214 31.72 -33.87 15.47
CA ARG A 214 32.22 -35.24 15.30
C ARG A 214 33.25 -35.57 16.38
N ILE A 215 33.47 -36.87 16.58
CA ILE A 215 34.55 -37.37 17.43
C ILE A 215 35.58 -38.02 16.54
N ASP A 216 36.82 -37.56 16.67
CA ASP A 216 37.97 -38.17 16.05
C ASP A 216 38.72 -38.97 17.14
N THR A 217 38.77 -40.30 17.01
CA THR A 217 39.54 -41.18 17.91
C THR A 217 40.96 -41.34 17.38
N THR A 218 41.95 -41.09 18.22
CA THR A 218 43.36 -41.39 17.93
C THR A 218 43.89 -42.46 18.87
N VAL A 219 44.81 -43.29 18.37
CA VAL A 219 45.55 -44.26 19.18
C VAL A 219 47.00 -43.77 19.29
N LYS A 220 47.53 -43.72 20.51
CA LYS A 220 48.92 -43.39 20.80
C LYS A 220 49.54 -44.58 21.52
N SER A 221 50.63 -45.10 20.97
CA SER A 221 51.38 -46.21 21.56
C SER A 221 52.66 -45.69 22.21
N PHE A 222 52.93 -46.15 23.42
CA PHE A 222 54.12 -45.82 24.20
C PHE A 222 54.87 -47.10 24.49
N ASN A 223 56.14 -47.15 24.10
CA ASN A 223 57.02 -48.27 24.37
C ASN A 223 58.44 -47.77 24.55
N ASP A 224 59.19 -48.50 25.35
CA ASP A 224 60.63 -48.33 25.55
C ASP A 224 61.17 -49.65 26.11
N SER A 225 62.49 -49.79 26.09
CA SER A 225 63.18 -50.91 26.70
C SER A 225 64.55 -50.52 27.22
N GLY A 226 65.09 -51.34 28.12
CA GLY A 226 66.42 -51.14 28.64
C GLY A 226 66.88 -52.31 29.50
N ASN A 227 68.03 -52.13 30.14
CA ASN A 227 68.58 -53.08 31.08
C ASN A 227 68.58 -52.45 32.48
N SER A 228 68.39 -53.27 33.51
CA SER A 228 68.51 -52.84 34.88
C SER A 228 69.00 -54.00 35.75
N SER A 229 69.30 -53.70 37.00
CA SER A 229 69.70 -54.67 38.00
C SER A 229 69.07 -54.33 39.33
N LEU A 230 68.73 -55.36 40.10
CA LEU A 230 68.19 -55.23 41.44
C LEU A 230 68.95 -56.14 42.41
N CYS A 231 68.78 -55.86 43.69
CA CYS A 231 69.17 -56.74 44.78
C CYS A 231 67.90 -57.45 45.27
N THR A 232 67.96 -58.73 45.61
CA THR A 232 66.90 -59.42 46.37
C THR A 232 67.52 -60.48 47.29
N ASP A 233 66.82 -60.87 48.35
CA ASP A 233 67.19 -62.02 49.20
C ASP A 233 66.02 -62.99 49.33
N HIS A 234 65.24 -63.16 48.26
CA HIS A 234 64.63 -64.42 47.84
C HIS A 234 63.75 -64.25 46.59
N LEU A 235 62.77 -63.35 46.63
CA LEU A 235 61.72 -63.22 45.61
C LEU A 235 61.70 -61.80 45.05
N VAL A 236 61.13 -61.66 43.85
CA VAL A 236 60.88 -60.36 43.23
C VAL A 236 59.43 -60.30 42.78
N TYR A 237 58.78 -59.18 43.07
CA TYR A 237 57.45 -58.86 42.57
C TYR A 237 57.54 -57.68 41.62
N MET A 238 56.62 -57.61 40.66
CA MET A 238 56.48 -56.49 39.74
C MET A 238 55.04 -55.99 39.72
N ARG A 239 54.84 -54.72 39.38
CA ARG A 239 53.50 -54.14 39.17
C ARG A 239 53.55 -52.97 38.19
N VAL A 240 52.37 -52.62 37.67
CA VAL A 240 52.12 -51.29 37.11
C VAL A 240 51.39 -50.48 38.16
N HIS A 241 52.08 -49.51 38.75
CA HIS A 241 51.49 -48.59 39.71
C HIS A 241 50.79 -47.44 39.00
N LYS A 242 49.52 -47.20 39.34
CA LYS A 242 48.74 -46.11 38.76
C LYS A 242 48.86 -44.89 39.66
N VAL A 243 49.59 -43.87 39.20
CA VAL A 243 49.71 -42.61 39.93
C VAL A 243 48.43 -41.79 39.73
N ASP A 244 47.98 -41.68 38.48
CA ASP A 244 46.72 -41.08 38.08
C ASP A 244 46.25 -41.71 36.75
N ASP A 245 45.20 -41.18 36.12
CA ASP A 245 44.65 -41.71 34.86
C ASP A 245 45.57 -41.53 33.64
N LEU A 246 46.64 -40.73 33.75
CA LEU A 246 47.54 -40.39 32.65
C LEU A 246 49.01 -40.74 32.94
N THR A 247 49.34 -41.04 34.19
CA THR A 247 50.70 -41.31 34.66
C THR A 247 50.79 -42.63 35.41
N TYR A 248 51.75 -43.45 35.00
CA TYR A 248 51.97 -44.80 35.52
C TYR A 248 53.45 -45.00 35.86
N LYS A 249 53.74 -45.82 36.86
CA LYS A 249 55.10 -46.23 37.22
C LYS A 249 55.24 -47.74 37.07
N LEU A 250 56.29 -48.17 36.40
CA LEU A 250 56.67 -49.56 36.26
C LEU A 250 57.61 -49.89 37.40
N GLU A 251 57.22 -50.81 38.27
CA GLU A 251 57.88 -50.98 39.55
C GLU A 251 58.18 -52.43 39.86
N TYR A 252 59.25 -52.64 40.63
CA TYR A 252 59.55 -53.94 41.25
C TYR A 252 59.72 -53.81 42.76
N LEU A 253 59.56 -54.92 43.46
CA LEU A 253 59.78 -55.07 44.89
C LEU A 253 60.68 -56.27 45.12
N ASP A 254 61.83 -56.02 45.74
CA ASP A 254 62.70 -57.07 46.26
C ASP A 254 62.26 -57.51 47.65
N THR A 255 62.28 -58.82 47.91
CA THR A 255 61.78 -59.37 49.16
C THR A 255 62.60 -60.54 49.67
N GLY A 256 62.47 -60.83 50.95
CA GLY A 256 62.92 -62.08 51.54
C GLY A 256 61.97 -63.26 51.29
N PRO A 257 62.19 -64.41 51.95
CA PRO A 257 61.36 -65.61 51.81
C PRO A 257 59.89 -65.42 52.24
N GLY A 258 59.60 -64.38 53.03
CA GLY A 258 58.25 -64.00 53.45
C GLY A 258 57.44 -63.23 52.39
N GLY A 259 57.95 -63.09 51.16
CA GLY A 259 57.30 -62.34 50.09
C GLY A 259 57.15 -60.85 50.43
N PRO A 260 56.09 -60.16 49.98
CA PRO A 260 55.94 -58.72 50.19
C PRO A 260 55.98 -58.27 51.67
N GLY A 261 55.66 -59.17 52.62
CA GLY A 261 55.80 -58.90 54.06
C GLY A 261 57.24 -58.85 54.58
N ALA A 262 58.22 -59.23 53.75
CA ALA A 262 59.66 -59.17 54.01
C ALA A 262 60.39 -58.32 52.95
N ALA A 263 59.77 -57.21 52.55
CA ALA A 263 60.36 -56.26 51.59
C ALA A 263 61.78 -55.81 52.02
N HIS A 264 62.67 -55.67 51.05
CA HIS A 264 64.05 -55.19 51.21
C HIS A 264 64.95 -56.01 52.13
N ASN A 265 64.59 -57.26 52.41
CA ASN A 265 65.38 -58.14 53.26
C ASN A 265 66.83 -58.21 52.74
N ASN A 266 67.80 -57.86 53.60
CA ASN A 266 69.24 -57.86 53.31
C ASN A 266 69.73 -56.99 52.14
N CYS A 267 68.87 -56.19 51.49
CA CYS A 267 69.23 -55.38 50.33
C CYS A 267 69.45 -53.88 50.62
N GLY A 268 69.29 -53.44 51.87
CA GLY A 268 69.80 -52.17 52.40
C GLY A 268 69.23 -50.87 51.81
N GLY A 269 68.44 -50.95 50.73
CA GLY A 269 67.75 -49.82 50.11
C GLY A 269 66.32 -49.70 50.61
N SER A 270 65.87 -48.47 50.86
CA SER A 270 64.45 -48.16 50.93
C SER A 270 64.20 -46.99 49.99
N PRO A 271 63.48 -47.20 48.87
CA PRO A 271 63.25 -46.14 47.88
C PRO A 271 62.31 -45.02 48.39
N GLY A 272 61.82 -45.12 49.63
CA GLY A 272 60.88 -44.19 50.25
C GLY A 272 59.42 -44.50 49.91
N GLY A 273 58.49 -43.94 50.69
CA GLY A 273 57.04 -44.06 50.48
C GLY A 273 56.46 -45.44 50.83
N ASP A 274 56.44 -46.34 49.84
CA ASP A 274 55.76 -47.65 49.87
C ASP A 274 56.69 -48.86 49.59
N GLY A 275 58.00 -48.62 49.46
CA GLY A 275 59.01 -49.66 49.27
C GLY A 275 59.17 -50.16 47.83
N TRP A 276 58.46 -49.61 46.85
CA TRP A 276 58.61 -50.06 45.47
C TRP A 276 59.71 -49.29 44.73
N HIS A 277 60.49 -50.00 43.90
CA HIS A 277 61.52 -49.42 43.06
C HIS A 277 60.98 -49.10 41.67
N VAL A 278 61.10 -47.84 41.25
CA VAL A 278 60.65 -47.39 39.92
C VAL A 278 61.71 -47.71 38.87
N VAL A 279 61.33 -48.53 37.88
CA VAL A 279 62.12 -48.79 36.66
C VAL A 279 61.93 -47.67 35.65
N LYS A 280 60.68 -47.28 35.40
CA LYS A 280 60.30 -46.27 34.42
C LYS A 280 59.00 -45.59 34.80
N THR A 281 58.89 -44.30 34.55
CA THR A 281 57.60 -43.56 34.58
C THR A 281 57.10 -43.39 33.15
N VAL A 282 55.81 -43.67 32.93
CA VAL A 282 55.13 -43.56 31.64
C VAL A 282 53.99 -42.56 31.78
N THR A 283 54.03 -41.49 30.99
CA THR A 283 52.95 -40.49 30.90
C THR A 283 52.32 -40.58 29.51
N VAL A 284 51.04 -40.97 29.44
CA VAL A 284 50.36 -41.30 28.17
C VAL A 284 49.60 -40.12 27.56
N SER A 285 49.28 -39.10 28.35
CA SER A 285 48.77 -37.82 27.86
C SER A 285 48.96 -36.74 28.91
N THR A 286 48.60 -35.51 28.57
CA THR A 286 48.50 -34.38 29.50
C THR A 286 47.03 -34.10 29.81
N PRO A 287 46.66 -33.67 31.03
CA PRO A 287 45.28 -33.33 31.35
C PRO A 287 44.71 -32.28 30.39
N ASP A 288 43.63 -32.64 29.70
CA ASP A 288 42.92 -31.75 28.79
C ASP A 288 41.41 -32.01 28.93
N PRO A 289 40.64 -31.06 29.48
CA PRO A 289 39.20 -31.23 29.67
C PRO A 289 38.42 -31.37 28.34
N ALA A 290 39.02 -31.04 27.20
CA ALA A 290 38.40 -31.21 25.89
C ALA A 290 38.56 -32.63 25.30
N LYS A 291 39.24 -33.54 26.01
CA LYS A 291 39.59 -34.87 25.53
C LYS A 291 39.13 -35.94 26.50
N LEU A 292 38.61 -37.04 25.96
CA LEU A 292 38.37 -38.25 26.74
C LEU A 292 39.41 -39.28 26.34
N GLY A 293 40.28 -39.63 27.28
CA GLY A 293 41.34 -40.61 27.10
C GLY A 293 41.10 -41.86 27.92
N GLN A 294 41.45 -43.01 27.37
CA GLN A 294 41.44 -44.28 28.09
C GLN A 294 42.62 -45.13 27.67
N LEU A 295 43.29 -45.68 28.68
CA LEU A 295 44.32 -46.66 28.48
C LEU A 295 43.69 -48.02 28.12
N MET A 296 44.16 -48.60 27.02
CA MET A 296 43.66 -49.86 26.47
C MET A 296 44.57 -51.04 26.81
N SER A 297 45.87 -50.79 26.97
CA SER A 297 46.86 -51.77 27.43
C SER A 297 47.92 -51.10 28.28
N ALA A 298 48.48 -51.86 29.22
CA ALA A 298 49.46 -51.37 30.17
C ALA A 298 50.47 -52.48 30.49
N THR A 299 51.11 -53.04 29.47
CA THR A 299 51.96 -54.22 29.63
C THR A 299 53.37 -53.81 30.06
N PHE A 300 53.88 -54.46 31.10
CA PHE A 300 55.25 -54.33 31.58
C PHE A 300 55.89 -55.72 31.66
N ASN A 301 57.06 -55.87 31.05
CA ASN A 301 57.82 -57.11 31.01
C ASN A 301 59.18 -56.93 31.70
N MET A 302 59.57 -57.93 32.49
CA MET A 302 60.93 -58.14 32.97
C MET A 302 61.41 -59.46 32.38
N ASN A 303 62.35 -59.39 31.45
CA ASN A 303 62.86 -60.52 30.69
C ASN A 303 64.30 -60.83 31.08
N ASN A 304 64.75 -62.05 30.77
CA ASN A 304 66.14 -62.48 30.94
C ASN A 304 66.68 -62.26 32.37
N MET A 305 65.80 -62.38 33.37
CA MET A 305 66.16 -62.22 34.77
C MET A 305 67.13 -63.34 35.16
N SER A 306 68.33 -62.98 35.61
CA SER A 306 69.35 -63.93 36.04
C SER A 306 70.36 -63.31 37.00
N GLY A 307 70.96 -64.13 37.85
CA GLY A 307 71.90 -63.70 38.89
C GLY A 307 72.60 -64.89 39.56
N GLY A 308 73.77 -64.66 40.14
CA GLY A 308 74.50 -65.68 40.87
C GLY A 308 73.72 -66.12 42.12
N GLY A 309 73.38 -67.40 42.22
CA GLY A 309 72.55 -67.93 43.31
C GLY A 309 71.04 -67.81 43.09
N CYS A 310 70.61 -67.46 41.87
CA CYS A 310 69.21 -67.41 41.43
C CYS A 310 68.95 -68.37 40.26
N ASN A 311 67.68 -68.73 40.03
CA ASN A 311 67.25 -69.35 38.76
C ASN A 311 67.22 -68.30 37.61
N SER A 312 66.82 -68.72 36.41
CA SER A 312 66.50 -67.80 35.31
C SER A 312 64.99 -67.68 35.15
N ALA A 313 64.49 -66.48 34.88
CA ALA A 313 63.06 -66.25 34.70
C ALA A 313 62.74 -65.06 33.80
N SER A 314 61.47 -64.97 33.41
CA SER A 314 60.86 -63.77 32.87
C SER A 314 59.48 -63.59 33.51
N ALA A 315 58.95 -62.38 33.50
CA ALA A 315 57.64 -62.08 34.00
C ALA A 315 57.00 -60.94 33.20
N SER A 316 55.68 -60.94 33.17
CA SER A 316 54.86 -59.94 32.50
C SER A 316 53.65 -59.63 33.38
N VAL A 317 53.27 -58.36 33.43
CA VAL A 317 52.03 -57.90 34.06
C VAL A 317 51.39 -56.85 33.16
N ASP A 318 50.06 -56.90 33.05
CA ASP A 318 49.30 -55.87 32.36
C ASP A 318 48.36 -55.17 33.35
N GLY A 319 48.51 -53.87 33.52
CA GLY A 319 47.70 -53.10 34.48
C GLY A 319 46.19 -53.08 34.18
N ILE A 320 45.78 -53.30 32.93
CA ILE A 320 44.36 -53.38 32.53
C ILE A 320 43.80 -54.78 32.82
N ILE A 321 44.57 -55.84 32.52
CA ILE A 321 44.11 -57.23 32.68
C ILE A 321 44.25 -57.71 34.13
N ASN A 322 45.40 -57.47 34.75
CA ASN A 322 45.70 -57.91 36.12
C ASN A 322 45.20 -56.92 37.19
N GLY A 323 44.86 -55.69 36.78
CA GLY A 323 44.57 -54.58 37.68
C GLY A 323 45.82 -53.80 38.06
N PHE A 324 45.70 -52.47 38.10
CA PHE A 324 46.76 -51.59 38.58
C PHE A 324 47.03 -51.84 40.07
N ASP A 325 48.28 -51.61 40.48
CA ASP A 325 48.76 -51.78 41.85
C ASP A 325 48.76 -53.23 42.36
N THR A 326 48.25 -54.18 41.58
CA THR A 326 48.34 -55.62 41.84
C THR A 326 49.77 -56.10 41.66
N SER A 327 50.39 -56.57 42.75
CA SER A 327 51.71 -57.19 42.69
C SER A 327 51.65 -58.59 42.08
N VAL A 328 52.47 -58.86 41.08
CA VAL A 328 52.67 -60.19 40.50
C VAL A 328 54.06 -60.67 40.87
N GLN A 329 54.16 -61.86 41.46
CA GLN A 329 55.47 -62.48 41.69
C GLN A 329 56.10 -62.83 40.35
N THR A 330 57.34 -62.41 40.16
CA THR A 330 58.11 -62.86 39.00
C THR A 330 58.52 -64.33 39.18
N GLY A 331 58.95 -64.99 38.10
CA GLY A 331 59.47 -66.35 38.19
C GLY A 331 60.85 -66.47 38.85
N ILE A 332 61.51 -65.36 39.20
CA ILE A 332 62.86 -65.37 39.78
C ILE A 332 62.78 -65.78 41.26
N VAL A 333 63.68 -66.68 41.65
CA VAL A 333 63.88 -67.13 43.03
C VAL A 333 65.39 -67.24 43.27
N CYS A 334 65.85 -66.59 44.33
CA CYS A 334 67.25 -66.50 44.73
C CYS A 334 67.46 -67.18 46.10
N PRO A 335 67.62 -68.51 46.16
CA PRO A 335 67.64 -69.25 47.42
C PRO A 335 69.00 -69.27 48.13
N ALA A 336 70.07 -68.73 47.53
CA ALA A 336 71.37 -68.71 48.18
C ALA A 336 71.33 -67.87 49.48
N LYS A 337 72.35 -68.02 50.34
CA LYS A 337 72.40 -67.29 51.61
C LYS A 337 72.81 -65.84 51.39
N GLY A 338 71.99 -64.91 51.86
CA GLY A 338 72.25 -63.46 51.81
C GLY A 338 71.92 -62.88 50.44
N ALA A 339 71.85 -61.55 50.35
CA ALA A 339 71.41 -60.83 49.16
C ALA A 339 72.14 -61.22 47.85
N GLN A 340 71.37 -61.41 46.78
CA GLN A 340 71.84 -61.65 45.43
C GLN A 340 71.53 -60.48 44.50
N GLY A 341 72.42 -60.26 43.53
CA GLY A 341 72.19 -59.34 42.42
C GLY A 341 71.53 -60.05 41.25
N VAL A 342 70.45 -59.47 40.72
CA VAL A 342 69.73 -59.96 39.53
C VAL A 342 69.81 -58.88 38.46
N SER A 343 70.32 -59.23 37.28
CA SER A 343 70.20 -58.40 36.07
C SER A 343 68.97 -58.82 35.28
N PHE A 344 68.31 -57.87 34.63
CA PHE A 344 67.15 -58.13 33.79
C PHE A 344 67.01 -57.07 32.69
N ASP A 345 66.36 -57.47 31.61
CA ASP A 345 65.90 -56.57 30.57
C ASP A 345 64.48 -56.16 30.88
N TRP A 346 64.13 -54.90 30.68
CA TRP A 346 62.76 -54.43 30.83
C TRP A 346 62.24 -53.89 29.51
N SER A 347 60.95 -54.09 29.28
CA SER A 347 60.22 -53.44 28.19
C SER A 347 58.79 -53.17 28.60
N TYR A 348 58.16 -52.18 27.99
CA TYR A 348 56.73 -51.93 28.17
C TYR A 348 56.04 -51.57 26.86
N PHE A 349 54.74 -51.79 26.84
CA PHE A 349 53.88 -51.40 25.74
C PHE A 349 52.52 -50.94 26.28
N PHE A 350 52.19 -49.69 26.00
CA PHE A 350 50.97 -49.02 26.44
C PHE A 350 50.25 -48.45 25.22
N ASP A 351 49.01 -48.85 24.99
CA ASP A 351 48.13 -48.22 24.00
C ASP A 351 47.12 -47.34 24.70
N PHE A 352 47.10 -46.07 24.33
CA PHE A 352 46.15 -45.08 24.83
C PHE A 352 45.27 -44.60 23.70
N LYS A 353 43.94 -44.68 23.88
CA LYS A 353 42.98 -44.09 22.96
C LYS A 353 42.52 -42.73 23.49
N GLU A 354 42.39 -41.78 22.58
CA GLU A 354 41.96 -40.42 22.89
C GLU A 354 40.87 -40.01 21.90
N ASP A 355 39.65 -39.82 22.41
CA ASP A 355 38.53 -39.22 21.69
C ASP A 355 38.62 -37.71 21.81
N THR A 356 38.74 -37.03 20.67
CA THR A 356 38.72 -35.56 20.58
C THR A 356 37.46 -35.09 19.89
N TYR A 357 36.73 -34.18 20.52
CA TYR A 357 35.57 -33.54 19.91
C TYR A 357 35.99 -32.37 19.03
N THR A 358 35.54 -32.39 17.77
CA THR A 358 35.69 -31.27 16.85
C THR A 358 34.31 -30.82 16.36
N GLU A 359 34.11 -29.51 16.26
CA GLU A 359 32.86 -28.93 15.77
C GLU A 359 33.09 -27.91 14.67
N GLY A 360 32.13 -27.83 13.76
CA GLY A 360 31.98 -26.77 12.77
C GLY A 360 30.58 -26.19 12.79
N VAL A 361 30.43 -24.96 12.30
CA VAL A 361 29.14 -24.34 12.04
C VAL A 361 28.94 -24.26 10.54
N GLU A 362 27.90 -24.92 10.05
CA GLU A 362 27.46 -24.82 8.67
C GLU A 362 26.36 -23.76 8.58
N ASP A 363 26.73 -22.55 8.15
CA ASP A 363 25.80 -21.42 8.01
C ASP A 363 25.31 -21.30 6.57
N LYS A 364 24.14 -21.88 6.27
CA LYS A 364 23.47 -21.73 4.97
C LYS A 364 22.66 -20.43 4.88
N CYS A 365 22.60 -19.66 5.95
CA CYS A 365 21.89 -18.40 6.03
C CYS A 365 22.78 -17.18 5.76
N ALA A 366 24.10 -17.33 5.78
CA ALA A 366 25.04 -16.21 5.65
C ALA A 366 24.76 -15.31 4.43
N ALA A 367 24.42 -15.88 3.28
CA ALA A 367 24.09 -15.09 2.08
C ALA A 367 22.82 -14.22 2.29
N LEU A 368 21.76 -14.80 2.84
CA LEU A 368 20.50 -14.10 3.12
C LEU A 368 20.62 -13.11 4.28
N ALA A 369 21.46 -13.41 5.27
CA ALA A 369 21.68 -12.54 6.43
C ALA A 369 22.49 -11.29 6.08
N ASN A 370 23.40 -11.39 5.09
CA ASN A 370 24.24 -10.29 4.63
C ASN A 370 23.65 -9.52 3.45
N ASP A 371 22.55 -10.00 2.86
CA ASP A 371 21.85 -9.32 1.79
C ASP A 371 21.05 -8.14 2.38
N PRO A 372 21.35 -6.88 2.01
CA PRO A 372 20.64 -5.70 2.52
C PRO A 372 19.16 -5.66 2.15
N ASP A 373 18.75 -6.39 1.11
CA ASP A 373 17.35 -6.48 0.68
C ASP A 373 16.57 -7.59 1.42
N CYS A 374 17.24 -8.36 2.29
CA CYS A 374 16.65 -9.43 3.08
C CYS A 374 16.43 -8.99 4.54
N ARG A 375 15.27 -9.34 5.09
CA ARG A 375 14.97 -9.15 6.52
C ARG A 375 14.52 -10.46 7.15
N LEU A 376 15.03 -10.73 8.36
CA LEU A 376 14.62 -11.90 9.14
C LEU A 376 13.14 -11.76 9.50
N LYS A 377 12.32 -12.73 9.11
CA LYS A 377 10.89 -12.79 9.42
C LYS A 377 10.62 -13.70 10.61
N GLU A 378 11.21 -14.89 10.58
CA GLU A 378 11.02 -15.94 11.57
C GLU A 378 12.36 -16.60 11.91
N GLU A 379 12.53 -16.96 13.18
CA GLU A 379 13.64 -17.77 13.67
C GLU A 379 13.13 -18.76 14.70
N ASP A 380 13.48 -20.03 14.49
CA ASP A 380 13.32 -21.13 15.43
C ASP A 380 14.72 -21.66 15.78
N ILE A 381 15.01 -21.73 17.08
CA ILE A 381 16.26 -22.29 17.60
C ILE A 381 15.91 -23.50 18.48
N ASP A 382 16.32 -24.69 18.03
CA ASP A 382 16.03 -25.97 18.71
C ASP A 382 14.56 -26.15 19.14
N GLY A 383 13.60 -25.64 18.35
CA GLY A 383 12.16 -25.70 18.63
C GLY A 383 11.59 -24.50 19.40
N VAL A 384 12.41 -23.52 19.76
CA VAL A 384 11.98 -22.28 20.43
C VAL A 384 11.94 -21.14 19.41
N VAL A 385 10.76 -20.55 19.22
CA VAL A 385 10.57 -19.40 18.33
C VAL A 385 11.10 -18.13 18.99
N THR A 386 12.28 -17.68 18.57
CA THR A 386 12.97 -16.47 19.07
C THR A 386 12.62 -15.23 18.26
N TYR A 387 12.11 -15.42 17.04
CA TYR A 387 11.72 -14.34 16.14
C TYR A 387 10.45 -14.73 15.37
N GLN A 388 9.45 -13.83 15.34
CA GLN A 388 8.18 -14.07 14.66
C GLN A 388 7.66 -12.77 14.05
N ASN A 389 7.19 -12.82 12.80
CA ASN A 389 6.65 -11.67 12.07
C ASN A 389 7.52 -10.42 12.19
N PHE A 390 8.81 -10.57 11.88
CA PHE A 390 9.81 -9.50 11.88
C PHE A 390 10.18 -8.93 13.25
N ASN A 391 9.70 -9.51 14.34
CA ASN A 391 9.95 -9.04 15.70
C ASN A 391 10.57 -10.14 16.58
N PRO A 392 11.48 -9.81 17.51
CA PRO A 392 11.95 -10.75 18.50
C PRO A 392 10.83 -11.08 19.49
N THR A 393 10.71 -12.34 19.89
CA THR A 393 9.71 -12.79 20.87
C THR A 393 10.17 -12.55 22.31
N GLY A 394 11.47 -12.29 22.52
CA GLY A 394 12.09 -12.18 23.84
C GLY A 394 12.40 -13.53 24.50
N PHE A 395 12.08 -14.65 23.85
CA PHE A 395 12.47 -15.97 24.31
C PHE A 395 13.93 -16.28 23.93
N ASN A 396 14.67 -16.84 24.87
CA ASN A 396 15.98 -17.44 24.64
C ASN A 396 15.88 -18.94 24.94
N PRO A 397 16.29 -19.82 24.02
CA PRO A 397 16.35 -21.25 24.28
C PRO A 397 17.36 -21.54 25.41
N LEU A 398 17.06 -22.56 26.20
CA LEU A 398 18.01 -23.08 27.17
C LEU A 398 19.07 -23.94 26.47
N PRO A 399 20.32 -23.97 26.96
CA PRO A 399 21.33 -24.84 26.42
C PRO A 399 20.89 -26.30 26.39
N SER A 400 21.12 -26.97 25.27
CA SER A 400 20.78 -28.38 25.09
C SER A 400 22.04 -29.20 24.83
N CYS A 401 22.02 -30.45 25.28
CA CYS A 401 23.18 -31.33 25.20
C CYS A 401 22.95 -32.46 24.21
N LYS A 402 23.95 -32.73 23.37
CA LYS A 402 24.00 -33.89 22.50
C LYS A 402 25.13 -34.83 22.92
N ASN A 403 24.87 -36.12 22.75
CA ASN A 403 25.84 -37.17 23.02
C ASN A 403 26.57 -37.52 21.73
N PHE A 404 27.89 -37.56 21.79
CA PHE A 404 28.75 -38.00 20.70
C PHE A 404 29.57 -39.19 21.18
N THR A 405 29.35 -40.35 20.57
CA THR A 405 30.02 -41.60 20.95
C THR A 405 31.23 -41.80 20.06
N GLY A 406 32.41 -41.81 20.67
CA GLY A 406 33.64 -42.27 20.05
C GLY A 406 33.97 -43.70 20.47
N GLN A 407 35.23 -44.10 20.32
CA GLN A 407 35.67 -45.45 20.70
C GLN A 407 36.10 -45.56 22.16
N VAL A 408 36.40 -44.44 22.82
CA VAL A 408 36.71 -44.40 24.26
C VAL A 408 35.43 -44.28 25.08
N GLY A 409 34.53 -43.41 24.66
CA GLY A 409 33.28 -43.24 25.38
C GLY A 409 32.30 -42.26 24.75
N THR A 410 31.30 -41.88 25.53
CA THR A 410 30.29 -40.91 25.09
C THR A 410 30.62 -39.55 25.68
N ASN A 411 30.94 -38.59 24.81
CA ASN A 411 31.11 -37.19 25.14
C ASN A 411 29.74 -36.50 25.16
N LYS A 412 29.35 -35.93 26.30
CA LYS A 412 28.15 -35.09 26.40
C LYS A 412 28.53 -33.63 26.18
N ILE A 413 28.19 -33.10 25.02
CA ILE A 413 28.51 -31.71 24.65
C ILE A 413 27.25 -30.88 24.78
N CYS A 414 27.32 -29.77 25.51
CA CYS A 414 26.21 -28.84 25.68
C CYS A 414 26.51 -27.53 24.95
N ARG A 415 25.51 -27.01 24.26
CA ARG A 415 25.59 -25.75 23.51
C ARG A 415 24.28 -24.99 23.67
N ASP A 416 24.35 -23.68 23.54
CA ASP A 416 23.17 -22.81 23.59
C ASP A 416 22.19 -23.12 22.44
N TRP A 417 22.71 -23.67 21.33
CA TRP A 417 21.92 -24.12 20.19
C TRP A 417 22.66 -25.17 19.35
N TRP A 418 21.89 -26.04 18.70
CA TRP A 418 22.40 -26.99 17.68
C TRP A 418 21.85 -26.74 16.28
N HIS A 419 20.58 -26.34 16.18
CA HIS A 419 19.90 -26.09 14.93
C HIS A 419 19.18 -24.74 14.99
N LYS A 420 19.43 -23.89 14.00
CA LYS A 420 18.61 -22.70 13.74
C LYS A 420 17.94 -22.84 12.40
N LYS A 421 16.63 -22.63 12.36
CA LYS A 421 15.87 -22.45 11.15
C LYS A 421 15.47 -21.00 11.05
N ARG A 422 15.88 -20.33 9.96
CA ARG A 422 15.54 -18.93 9.71
C ARG A 422 14.76 -18.81 8.41
N THR A 423 13.78 -17.92 8.42
CA THR A 423 13.07 -17.50 7.21
C THR A 423 13.31 -16.01 7.02
N TYR A 424 13.90 -15.67 5.88
CA TYR A 424 14.07 -14.29 5.44
C TYR A 424 13.01 -13.96 4.39
N VAL A 425 12.62 -12.69 4.36
CA VAL A 425 11.81 -12.12 3.29
C VAL A 425 12.72 -11.15 2.56
N CYS A 426 12.99 -11.46 1.30
CA CYS A 426 13.97 -10.76 0.48
C CYS A 426 13.34 -10.08 -0.73
N GLY A 427 13.82 -8.87 -1.02
CA GLY A 427 13.39 -8.07 -2.16
C GLY A 427 12.22 -7.14 -1.85
N SER A 428 12.23 -6.00 -2.53
CA SER A 428 11.14 -5.03 -2.57
C SER A 428 10.35 -5.21 -3.87
N THR A 429 9.53 -6.25 -3.96
CA THR A 429 8.48 -6.23 -4.99
C THR A 429 7.42 -5.23 -4.52
N GLN A 430 7.32 -4.10 -5.23
CA GLN A 430 6.19 -3.19 -5.08
C GLN A 430 4.89 -3.99 -5.22
N TYR A 431 3.84 -3.58 -4.52
CA TYR A 431 2.51 -4.16 -4.72
C TYR A 431 2.21 -4.26 -6.22
N ASP A 432 2.12 -5.48 -6.72
CA ASP A 432 1.68 -5.73 -8.08
C ASP A 432 0.16 -5.64 -8.10
N PHE A 433 -0.35 -4.43 -8.33
CA PHE A 433 -1.77 -4.20 -8.51
C PHE A 433 -2.26 -4.57 -9.91
N SER A 434 -1.45 -5.21 -10.76
CA SER A 434 -1.87 -5.59 -12.13
C SER A 434 -3.08 -6.53 -12.10
N ASP A 435 -3.15 -7.46 -11.14
CA ASP A 435 -4.29 -8.35 -10.97
C ASP A 435 -5.55 -7.60 -10.51
N VAL A 436 -5.40 -6.66 -9.56
CA VAL A 436 -6.51 -5.82 -9.08
C VAL A 436 -6.99 -4.88 -10.18
N ALA A 437 -6.08 -4.31 -10.97
CA ALA A 437 -6.38 -3.47 -12.12
C ALA A 437 -7.07 -4.26 -13.23
N THR A 438 -6.64 -5.50 -13.50
CA THR A 438 -7.28 -6.40 -14.46
C THR A 438 -8.70 -6.76 -14.04
N ARG A 439 -8.88 -7.12 -12.76
CA ARG A 439 -10.20 -7.41 -12.19
C ARG A 439 -11.12 -6.20 -12.23
N PHE A 440 -10.67 -5.04 -11.74
CA PHE A 440 -11.46 -3.82 -11.71
C PHE A 440 -11.81 -3.34 -13.13
N GLY A 441 -10.86 -3.40 -14.06
CA GLY A 441 -11.07 -3.06 -15.47
C GLY A 441 -12.20 -3.89 -16.09
N GLN A 442 -12.20 -5.20 -15.87
CA GLN A 442 -13.24 -6.11 -16.38
C GLN A 442 -14.59 -5.92 -15.68
N VAL A 443 -14.63 -5.73 -14.36
CA VAL A 443 -15.88 -5.48 -13.62
C VAL A 443 -16.57 -4.21 -14.12
N VAL A 444 -15.81 -3.13 -14.30
CA VAL A 444 -16.36 -1.85 -14.77
C VAL A 444 -16.77 -1.93 -16.24
N SER A 445 -15.95 -2.54 -17.11
CA SER A 445 -16.27 -2.64 -18.55
C SER A 445 -17.41 -3.60 -18.86
N SER A 446 -17.66 -4.58 -18.01
CA SER A 446 -18.77 -5.55 -18.17
C SER A 446 -20.04 -5.16 -17.42
N ALA A 447 -20.01 -4.05 -16.66
CA ALA A 447 -21.16 -3.59 -15.90
C ALA A 447 -22.29 -3.11 -16.84
N SER A 448 -23.49 -3.66 -16.64
CA SER A 448 -24.69 -3.36 -17.41
C SER A 448 -25.87 -3.11 -16.46
N ASP A 449 -26.44 -1.91 -16.52
CA ASP A 449 -27.59 -1.47 -15.73
C ASP A 449 -28.89 -1.71 -16.53
N ASN A 450 -29.82 -2.46 -15.97
CA ASN A 450 -31.15 -2.70 -16.55
C ASN A 450 -32.27 -2.08 -15.72
N THR A 451 -32.00 -0.98 -15.02
CA THR A 451 -32.86 -0.20 -14.10
C THR A 451 -33.22 -0.85 -12.77
N SER A 452 -33.31 -2.18 -12.69
CA SER A 452 -33.58 -2.91 -11.45
C SER A 452 -32.34 -3.63 -10.89
N ASN A 453 -31.40 -3.99 -11.77
CA ASN A 453 -30.16 -4.68 -11.41
C ASN A 453 -28.98 -4.12 -12.19
N LEU A 454 -27.85 -3.97 -11.49
CA LEU A 454 -26.54 -3.80 -12.11
C LEU A 454 -25.88 -5.17 -12.19
N THR A 455 -25.74 -5.71 -13.39
CA THR A 455 -25.04 -6.98 -13.63
C THR A 455 -23.60 -6.71 -14.07
N PHE A 456 -22.65 -7.54 -13.65
CA PHE A 456 -21.24 -7.39 -14.00
C PHE A 456 -20.53 -8.75 -13.99
N GLN A 457 -19.41 -8.84 -14.71
CA GLN A 457 -18.51 -9.98 -14.66
C GLN A 457 -17.33 -9.66 -13.73
N ASP A 458 -17.13 -10.50 -12.72
CA ASP A 458 -16.09 -10.40 -11.71
C ASP A 458 -15.04 -11.50 -11.92
N PRO A 459 -13.89 -11.20 -12.54
CA PRO A 459 -12.79 -12.15 -12.61
C PRO A 459 -12.22 -12.35 -11.20
N ARG A 460 -12.11 -13.61 -10.78
CA ARG A 460 -11.53 -14.01 -9.50
C ARG A 460 -10.32 -14.89 -9.75
N LEU A 461 -9.20 -14.51 -9.16
CA LEU A 461 -7.97 -15.27 -9.23
C LEU A 461 -8.00 -16.38 -8.17
N GLY A 462 -8.03 -17.64 -8.61
CA GLY A 462 -7.97 -18.82 -7.76
C GLY A 462 -6.65 -19.57 -7.91
N PRO A 463 -6.46 -20.69 -7.18
CA PRO A 463 -5.22 -21.49 -7.20
C PRO A 463 -4.83 -22.03 -8.58
N THR A 464 -5.79 -22.13 -9.50
CA THR A 464 -5.62 -22.66 -10.87
C THR A 464 -5.69 -21.57 -11.95
N GLY A 465 -5.75 -20.29 -11.58
CA GLY A 465 -5.83 -19.15 -12.51
C GLY A 465 -7.14 -18.35 -12.41
N TRP A 466 -7.35 -17.47 -13.39
CA TRP A 466 -8.52 -16.58 -13.46
C TRP A 466 -9.80 -17.34 -13.82
N THR A 467 -10.87 -17.06 -13.09
CA THR A 467 -12.22 -17.59 -13.35
C THR A 467 -13.23 -16.45 -13.32
N ILE A 468 -14.20 -16.43 -14.25
CA ILE A 468 -15.19 -15.37 -14.31
C ILE A 468 -16.43 -15.76 -13.50
N ALA A 469 -16.79 -14.93 -12.53
CA ALA A 469 -18.05 -15.05 -11.80
C ALA A 469 -19.01 -13.93 -12.24
N ASN A 470 -20.29 -14.26 -12.46
CA ASN A 470 -21.30 -13.23 -12.72
C ASN A 470 -21.83 -12.69 -11.38
N GLY A 471 -21.85 -11.37 -11.25
CA GLY A 471 -22.41 -10.64 -10.11
C GLY A 471 -23.65 -9.84 -10.52
N SER A 472 -24.56 -9.65 -9.57
CA SER A 472 -25.70 -8.75 -9.70
C SER A 472 -25.88 -7.99 -8.40
N ILE A 473 -26.04 -6.68 -8.51
CA ILE A 473 -26.44 -5.80 -7.41
C ILE A 473 -27.89 -5.39 -7.69
N ASN A 474 -28.79 -5.73 -6.77
CA ASN A 474 -30.12 -5.14 -6.77
C ASN A 474 -29.97 -3.64 -6.55
N LEU A 475 -30.37 -2.87 -7.55
CA LEU A 475 -30.48 -1.44 -7.39
C LEU A 475 -31.75 -1.16 -6.59
N PRO A 476 -31.75 -0.22 -5.64
CA PRO A 476 -32.99 0.20 -5.00
C PRO A 476 -34.00 0.57 -6.08
N GLN A 477 -35.27 0.21 -5.86
CA GLN A 477 -36.35 0.55 -6.77
C GLN A 477 -36.29 2.05 -7.02
N ARG A 478 -35.85 2.45 -8.23
CA ARG A 478 -36.01 3.81 -8.69
C ARG A 478 -37.50 3.94 -8.90
N ASP A 479 -38.18 4.80 -8.14
CA ASP A 479 -39.62 4.94 -8.24
C ASP A 479 -40.01 5.09 -9.71
N PRO A 480 -40.83 4.17 -10.28
CA PRO A 480 -41.58 4.57 -11.45
C PRO A 480 -42.44 5.72 -10.95
N ALA A 481 -42.20 6.93 -11.46
CA ALA A 481 -43.00 8.09 -11.07
C ALA A 481 -44.46 7.83 -11.46
N SER A 482 -45.25 7.24 -10.54
CA SER A 482 -46.67 6.98 -10.71
C SER A 482 -47.46 7.05 -9.40
N GLU A 483 -47.03 7.85 -8.43
CA GLU A 483 -47.94 8.41 -7.43
C GLU A 483 -47.95 9.92 -7.59
N CYS A 484 -48.74 10.37 -8.55
CA CYS A 484 -49.08 11.76 -8.62
C CYS A 484 -50.32 11.98 -7.72
N GLU A 485 -50.13 12.78 -6.66
CA GLU A 485 -51.21 13.21 -5.78
C GLU A 485 -52.20 14.06 -6.59
N VAL A 486 -53.46 13.59 -6.67
CA VAL A 486 -54.49 14.26 -7.48
C VAL A 486 -54.88 15.56 -6.78
N ALA A 487 -54.55 16.67 -7.42
CA ALA A 487 -54.82 18.02 -6.94
C ALA A 487 -55.65 18.79 -7.96
N CYS A 488 -56.26 19.88 -7.51
CA CYS A 488 -56.92 20.85 -8.36
C CYS A 488 -56.27 22.24 -8.18
N LYS A 489 -56.32 23.06 -9.24
CA LYS A 489 -55.85 24.45 -9.25
C LYS A 489 -57.07 25.36 -9.22
N THR A 490 -57.21 26.16 -8.17
CA THR A 490 -58.24 27.20 -8.08
C THR A 490 -57.58 28.58 -8.12
N ARG A 491 -58.35 29.60 -8.51
CA ARG A 491 -57.92 31.00 -8.48
C ARG A 491 -58.99 31.89 -7.89
N ILE A 492 -58.59 32.95 -7.20
CA ILE A 492 -59.50 34.03 -6.79
C ILE A 492 -59.01 35.35 -7.36
N ALA A 493 -59.92 36.14 -7.92
CA ALA A 493 -59.59 37.45 -8.47
C ALA A 493 -59.26 38.44 -7.34
N LYS A 494 -58.16 39.17 -7.51
CA LYS A 494 -57.68 40.21 -6.59
C LYS A 494 -57.27 41.44 -7.39
N THR A 495 -57.53 42.62 -6.83
CA THR A 495 -57.06 43.87 -7.42
C THR A 495 -55.68 44.19 -6.84
N ASP A 496 -54.68 44.39 -7.71
CA ASP A 496 -53.30 44.64 -7.27
C ASP A 496 -53.10 46.13 -6.98
N THR A 497 -53.06 46.49 -5.70
CA THR A 497 -53.02 47.89 -5.23
C THR A 497 -51.61 48.37 -4.84
N GLN A 498 -50.56 47.65 -5.24
CA GLN A 498 -49.18 48.03 -4.93
C GLN A 498 -48.79 49.35 -5.64
N VAL A 499 -47.87 50.10 -5.02
CA VAL A 499 -47.39 51.40 -5.49
C VAL A 499 -46.00 51.23 -6.11
N THR A 500 -45.81 51.69 -7.34
CA THR A 500 -44.51 51.69 -8.04
C THR A 500 -44.02 53.13 -8.24
N THR A 501 -42.76 53.29 -8.66
CA THR A 501 -42.12 54.62 -8.84
C THR A 501 -42.77 55.52 -9.89
N THR A 502 -43.72 55.00 -10.68
CA THR A 502 -44.45 55.74 -11.73
C THR A 502 -45.97 55.87 -11.44
N GLY A 503 -46.45 55.39 -10.30
CA GLY A 503 -47.89 55.39 -9.94
C GLY A 503 -48.40 54.05 -9.37
N THR A 504 -49.70 53.98 -9.08
CA THR A 504 -50.37 52.74 -8.64
C THR A 504 -50.50 51.74 -9.78
N VAL A 505 -50.32 50.44 -9.50
CA VAL A 505 -50.35 49.34 -10.50
C VAL A 505 -51.66 49.30 -11.31
N ASN A 506 -52.76 49.84 -10.75
CA ASN A 506 -54.04 50.02 -11.43
C ASN A 506 -53.98 50.89 -12.71
N ASP A 507 -53.05 51.84 -12.80
CA ASP A 507 -52.93 52.74 -13.96
C ASP A 507 -52.03 52.18 -15.07
N MET A 508 -51.24 51.14 -14.76
CA MET A 508 -50.21 50.60 -15.66
C MET A 508 -50.54 49.20 -16.21
N ARG A 509 -51.58 48.54 -15.71
CA ARG A 509 -52.00 47.20 -16.13
C ARG A 509 -53.51 47.16 -16.36
N VAL A 510 -53.95 46.94 -17.60
CA VAL A 510 -55.38 46.87 -17.97
C VAL A 510 -55.71 45.47 -18.54
N PRO A 511 -56.55 44.66 -17.86
CA PRO A 511 -57.16 44.93 -16.56
C PRO A 511 -56.18 44.72 -15.39
N ALA A 512 -56.35 45.51 -14.32
CA ALA A 512 -55.54 45.43 -13.09
C ALA A 512 -55.91 44.24 -12.18
N GLN A 513 -56.68 43.29 -12.72
CA GLN A 513 -57.03 42.04 -12.06
C GLN A 513 -55.81 41.13 -12.06
N SER A 514 -55.39 40.76 -10.87
CA SER A 514 -54.46 39.68 -10.58
C SER A 514 -55.22 38.51 -9.96
N TYR A 515 -54.57 37.37 -9.85
CA TYR A 515 -55.17 36.17 -9.28
C TYR A 515 -54.24 35.60 -8.22
N ASP A 516 -54.79 35.31 -7.05
CA ASP A 516 -54.12 34.41 -6.10
C ASP A 516 -54.49 32.99 -6.51
N ILE A 517 -53.48 32.13 -6.74
CA ILE A 517 -53.63 30.76 -7.23
C ILE A 517 -53.40 29.80 -6.05
N PHE A 518 -54.30 28.84 -5.90
CA PHE A 518 -54.22 27.81 -4.87
C PHE A 518 -54.19 26.42 -5.51
N TYR A 519 -53.38 25.54 -4.92
CA TYR A 519 -53.36 24.12 -5.24
C TYR A 519 -53.94 23.37 -4.04
N LYS A 520 -55.00 22.59 -4.27
CA LYS A 520 -55.71 21.88 -3.20
C LYS A 520 -55.77 20.40 -3.51
N THR A 521 -55.48 19.56 -2.52
CA THR A 521 -55.64 18.11 -2.65
C THR A 521 -57.13 17.78 -2.82
N CYS A 522 -57.44 16.93 -3.79
CA CYS A 522 -58.82 16.56 -4.07
C CYS A 522 -59.38 15.60 -3.01
N ILE A 523 -60.63 15.85 -2.59
CA ILE A 523 -61.32 14.99 -1.63
C ILE A 523 -62.45 14.28 -2.38
N ASN A 524 -62.43 12.94 -2.42
CA ASN A 524 -63.40 12.13 -3.18
C ASN A 524 -63.54 12.55 -4.65
N ASN A 525 -62.42 12.87 -5.30
CA ASN A 525 -62.36 13.28 -6.71
C ASN A 525 -63.12 14.58 -7.04
N SER A 526 -63.32 15.43 -6.03
CA SER A 526 -63.91 16.77 -6.16
C SER A 526 -62.98 17.82 -5.55
N CYS A 527 -62.88 18.97 -6.21
CA CYS A 527 -62.02 20.07 -5.80
C CYS A 527 -62.67 20.88 -4.65
N PRO A 528 -62.04 21.02 -3.48
CA PRO A 528 -62.58 21.80 -2.37
C PRO A 528 -62.34 23.31 -2.58
N ALA A 529 -63.03 23.91 -3.55
CA ALA A 529 -62.97 25.34 -3.83
C ALA A 529 -63.70 26.16 -2.75
N ASP A 530 -63.05 27.22 -2.25
CA ASP A 530 -63.66 28.13 -1.26
C ASP A 530 -64.61 29.15 -1.96
N PRO A 531 -65.59 29.75 -1.26
CA PRO A 531 -66.55 30.68 -1.87
C PRO A 531 -65.87 31.86 -2.57
N GLY A 532 -66.11 32.01 -3.87
CA GLY A 532 -65.48 33.05 -4.70
C GLY A 532 -64.23 32.59 -5.46
N GLU A 533 -63.75 31.36 -5.21
CA GLU A 533 -62.72 30.73 -6.03
C GLU A 533 -63.32 30.09 -7.31
N GLU A 534 -62.60 30.23 -8.42
CA GLU A 534 -62.88 29.57 -9.70
C GLU A 534 -61.94 28.38 -9.87
N ILE A 535 -62.46 27.22 -10.25
CA ILE A 535 -61.64 26.03 -10.56
C ILE A 535 -61.05 26.22 -11.97
N VAL A 536 -59.73 26.29 -12.04
CA VAL A 536 -58.96 26.46 -13.28
C VAL A 536 -58.57 25.10 -13.85
N ILE A 537 -58.17 24.19 -12.97
CA ILE A 537 -57.86 22.80 -13.31
C ILE A 537 -58.57 21.91 -12.30
N ASP A 538 -59.46 21.05 -12.78
CA ASP A 538 -60.18 20.08 -11.95
C ASP A 538 -59.27 18.89 -11.56
N CYS A 539 -59.72 18.07 -10.62
CA CYS A 539 -58.96 16.98 -10.00
C CYS A 539 -58.29 16.05 -11.01
N GLN A 540 -56.98 16.27 -11.20
CA GLN A 540 -56.17 15.44 -12.07
C GLN A 540 -54.73 15.40 -11.60
N CYS A 541 -53.91 14.68 -12.36
CA CYS A 541 -52.48 14.69 -12.19
C CYS A 541 -51.87 15.95 -12.78
N ILE A 542 -51.73 16.97 -11.94
CA ILE A 542 -51.24 18.27 -12.36
C ILE A 542 -49.72 18.20 -12.56
N ASN A 543 -49.28 18.29 -13.81
CA ASN A 543 -47.89 18.48 -14.16
C ASN A 543 -47.65 19.93 -14.59
N GLU A 544 -47.35 20.79 -13.62
CA GLU A 544 -46.95 22.18 -13.88
C GLU A 544 -45.45 22.37 -13.72
N PHE A 545 -44.64 21.34 -14.01
CA PHE A 545 -43.18 21.46 -13.92
C PHE A 545 -42.64 22.64 -14.75
N ALA A 546 -43.29 22.99 -15.88
CA ALA A 546 -42.92 24.17 -16.66
C ALA A 546 -43.25 25.50 -15.94
N GLU A 547 -44.35 25.58 -15.18
CA GLU A 547 -44.74 26.76 -14.40
C GLU A 547 -43.93 26.86 -13.10
N ALA A 548 -43.74 25.74 -12.40
CA ALA A 548 -42.87 25.63 -11.24
C ALA A 548 -41.40 25.89 -11.60
N ALA A 549 -40.92 25.37 -12.74
CA ALA A 549 -39.59 25.70 -13.25
C ALA A 549 -39.50 27.18 -13.61
N THR A 550 -40.51 27.80 -14.22
CA THR A 550 -40.45 29.25 -14.50
C THR A 550 -40.50 30.10 -13.24
N VAL A 551 -41.27 29.72 -12.21
CA VAL A 551 -41.30 30.38 -10.88
C VAL A 551 -40.00 30.16 -10.10
N ILE A 552 -39.45 28.94 -10.09
CA ILE A 552 -38.15 28.63 -9.46
C ILE A 552 -37.01 29.27 -10.25
N GLN A 553 -37.10 29.39 -11.58
CA GLN A 553 -36.12 30.13 -12.37
C GLN A 553 -36.24 31.63 -12.12
N THR A 554 -37.43 32.20 -11.93
CA THR A 554 -37.59 33.61 -11.52
C THR A 554 -37.13 33.85 -10.09
N LEU A 555 -37.36 32.92 -9.15
CA LEU A 555 -36.80 32.96 -7.79
C LEU A 555 -35.29 32.73 -7.76
N ARG A 556 -34.73 31.90 -8.64
CA ARG A 556 -33.28 31.72 -8.84
C ARG A 556 -32.65 32.95 -9.48
N LEU A 557 -33.35 33.62 -10.39
CA LEU A 557 -32.96 34.91 -10.95
C LEU A 557 -33.01 36.02 -9.88
N ALA A 558 -34.01 36.00 -8.99
CA ALA A 558 -34.08 36.92 -7.84
C ALA A 558 -33.05 36.58 -6.73
N GLY A 559 -32.73 35.30 -6.53
CA GLY A 559 -31.72 34.83 -5.56
C GLY A 559 -30.28 34.99 -6.05
N LYS A 560 -30.07 35.12 -7.36
CA LYS A 560 -28.78 35.52 -7.98
C LYS A 560 -28.40 36.98 -7.70
N ASP A 561 -29.29 37.76 -7.10
CA ASP A 561 -29.01 39.12 -6.61
C ASP A 561 -28.38 39.14 -5.19
N ASN A 562 -28.14 37.97 -4.57
CA ASN A 562 -27.19 37.86 -3.46
C ASN A 562 -25.77 37.66 -4.02
N ILE A 563 -24.97 38.72 -3.87
CA ILE A 563 -23.65 38.94 -4.43
C ILE A 563 -22.64 37.87 -3.95
N CYS A 564 -22.16 37.03 -4.87
CA CYS A 564 -20.85 36.39 -4.77
C CYS A 564 -19.98 36.91 -5.92
N SER A 565 -19.47 38.14 -5.79
CA SER A 565 -18.42 38.69 -6.65
C SER A 565 -17.31 39.28 -5.78
N SER A 566 -16.11 39.47 -6.33
CA SER A 566 -15.02 40.24 -5.71
C SER A 566 -15.37 41.73 -5.48
N GLY A 567 -16.64 42.12 -5.66
CA GLY A 567 -17.13 43.49 -5.57
C GLY A 567 -16.86 44.36 -6.81
N GLN A 568 -16.09 43.88 -7.78
CA GLN A 568 -15.73 44.63 -8.99
C GLN A 568 -16.58 44.17 -10.17
N LYS A 569 -17.49 45.03 -10.63
CA LYS A 569 -18.31 44.80 -11.84
C LYS A 569 -17.43 45.04 -13.07
N GLN A 570 -17.27 44.04 -13.93
CA GLN A 570 -16.58 44.22 -15.22
C GLN A 570 -17.57 44.21 -16.37
N PRO A 571 -17.72 45.33 -17.11
CA PRO A 571 -18.71 45.45 -18.15
C PRO A 571 -18.30 44.77 -19.46
N MET A 572 -19.26 44.13 -20.15
CA MET A 572 -19.17 43.99 -21.61
C MET A 572 -19.66 45.30 -22.25
N GLN A 573 -18.89 46.39 -22.13
CA GLN A 573 -19.35 47.71 -22.58
C GLN A 573 -18.79 48.11 -23.96
N SER A 574 -19.70 48.50 -24.83
CA SER A 574 -19.46 49.46 -25.92
C SER A 574 -19.29 50.86 -25.32
N ARG A 575 -18.39 51.67 -25.89
CA ARG A 575 -18.53 53.12 -25.84
C ARG A 575 -19.56 53.59 -26.84
#